data_AF-A0A3E0ELF2-F1
#
_entry.id   AF-A0A3E0ELF2-F1
#
_cell.length_a   1.000
_cell.length_b   1.000
_cell.length_c   1.000
_cell.angle_alpha   90.00
_cell.angle_beta   90.00
_cell.angle_gamma   90.00
#
_symmetry.space_group_name_H-M   'P 1'
#
loop_
_entity.id
_entity.type
_entity.pdbx_description
1 polymer ?
#
loop_
_entity_poly.entity_id
_entity_poly.type
_entity_poly.pdbx_seq_one_letter_code
_entity_poly.pdbx_strand_id
1 'polypeptide(L)'
;MKRIISISILILFVFQVQGQERKSPKRIKVSGNYIHSETETSFPEQFENYNRTDIYSFDKKDKNIGVTYELETNDKKTTISIYLYPTEEASEGRLKNEYFNSMQSIANFSKNGINATQKLIRKVGEKYICNGIKAEMKNDKNELTHLSLFECGTWFYKIRLTTNELDSIQAENIEKKIIEKFDPTRLSGIKKLNTKANVYFSKNAFCDSIMLGSTMGSAFKKINWALENVKENERASGFPDLYIDMHIESIKELLKFQDKYKYKKTQTTIEYLDELKSIVESGFINEFLMEQYDMLLIIPDERKFNFDAYKKWKENKKLAIDLNKRYYVISYKKE
;
A
#
# COMPACT_ATOMS: atom_id res chain seq x y z
N MET A 1 53.01 -11.81 44.74
CA MET A 1 51.76 -11.03 44.96
C MET A 1 51.69 -9.89 43.95
N LYS A 2 50.78 -9.98 42.95
CA LYS A 2 50.04 -8.87 42.32
C LYS A 2 49.23 -9.38 41.11
N ARG A 3 47.93 -9.60 41.39
CA ARG A 3 46.71 -9.41 40.59
C ARG A 3 46.76 -9.49 39.05
N ILE A 4 46.15 -10.57 38.55
CA ILE A 4 45.07 -10.66 37.54
C ILE A 4 44.65 -9.34 36.88
N ILE A 5 44.73 -9.28 35.54
CA ILE A 5 43.64 -8.82 34.66
C ILE A 5 43.68 -9.68 33.38
N SER A 6 42.77 -10.65 33.31
CA SER A 6 42.39 -11.32 32.05
C SER A 6 41.54 -10.37 31.23
N ILE A 7 41.97 -10.00 30.03
CA ILE A 7 41.11 -9.37 29.03
C ILE A 7 40.73 -10.45 28.03
N SER A 8 39.62 -11.12 28.32
CA SER A 8 38.90 -11.93 27.34
C SER A 8 38.30 -10.99 26.31
N ILE A 9 38.92 -10.90 25.14
CA ILE A 9 38.32 -10.25 23.97
C ILE A 9 37.17 -11.15 23.52
N LEU A 10 35.98 -10.81 23.97
CA LEU A 10 34.71 -11.31 23.49
C LEU A 10 34.56 -10.83 22.05
N ILE A 11 35.05 -11.63 21.10
CA ILE A 11 34.72 -11.50 19.68
C ILE A 11 33.25 -11.91 19.53
N LEU A 12 32.35 -10.99 19.86
CA LEU A 12 30.99 -10.97 19.33
C LEU A 12 31.11 -10.68 17.84
N PHE A 13 31.39 -11.71 17.05
CA PHE A 13 31.00 -11.70 15.65
C PHE A 13 29.48 -11.55 15.64
N VAL A 14 29.06 -10.31 15.42
CA VAL A 14 27.73 -9.94 14.97
C VAL A 14 27.46 -10.80 13.74
N PHE A 15 26.75 -11.91 13.95
CA PHE A 15 26.07 -12.58 12.86
C PHE A 15 25.12 -11.53 12.29
N GLN A 16 25.55 -10.94 11.18
CA GLN A 16 24.66 -10.19 10.32
C GLN A 16 23.53 -11.14 9.95
N VAL A 17 22.33 -10.87 10.50
CA VAL A 17 21.09 -11.54 10.14
C VAL A 17 20.71 -11.06 8.74
N GLN A 18 21.47 -11.50 7.73
CA GLN A 18 21.06 -11.44 6.34
C GLN A 18 20.12 -12.63 6.07
N GLY A 19 18.87 -12.30 5.75
CA GLY A 19 17.88 -13.23 5.19
C GLY A 19 16.95 -13.90 6.20
N GLN A 20 15.94 -13.15 6.68
CA GLN A 20 14.74 -13.73 7.32
C GLN A 20 13.85 -14.48 6.31
N GLU A 21 14.08 -14.29 5.01
CA GLU A 21 13.37 -14.95 3.93
C GLU A 21 13.87 -16.39 3.71
N ARG A 22 12.95 -17.29 3.39
CA ARG A 22 13.30 -18.64 2.94
C ARG A 22 13.72 -18.60 1.47
N LYS A 23 14.66 -19.45 1.07
CA LYS A 23 15.03 -19.62 -0.36
C LYS A 23 13.88 -20.21 -1.18
N SER A 24 12.96 -20.93 -0.53
CA SER A 24 11.74 -21.47 -1.13
C SER A 24 10.63 -21.57 -0.08
N PRO A 25 9.36 -21.50 -0.49
CA PRO A 25 8.23 -21.67 0.44
C PRO A 25 8.26 -23.05 1.12
N LYS A 26 7.96 -23.09 2.42
CA LYS A 26 7.81 -24.33 3.20
C LYS A 26 6.32 -24.68 3.29
N ARG A 27 5.93 -25.85 2.80
CA ARG A 27 4.58 -26.39 3.02
C ARG A 27 4.38 -26.76 4.50
N ILE A 28 3.29 -26.32 5.11
CA ILE A 28 2.91 -26.64 6.49
C ILE A 28 1.83 -27.72 6.43
N LYS A 29 2.10 -28.89 7.05
CA LYS A 29 1.14 -29.99 7.12
C LYS A 29 0.33 -29.88 8.40
N VAL A 30 -0.99 -29.75 8.28
CA VAL A 30 -1.93 -29.64 9.41
C VAL A 30 -3.21 -30.41 9.08
N SER A 31 -3.64 -31.26 10.01
CA SER A 31 -4.98 -31.85 10.02
C SER A 31 -5.95 -30.95 10.79
N GLY A 32 -7.15 -30.71 10.28
CA GLY A 32 -8.13 -29.82 10.91
C GLY A 32 -7.75 -28.32 10.81
N ASN A 33 -8.20 -27.51 11.77
CA ASN A 33 -7.99 -26.06 11.74
C ASN A 33 -6.50 -25.70 11.89
N TYR A 34 -6.02 -24.79 11.05
CA TYR A 34 -4.69 -24.19 11.19
C TYR A 34 -4.84 -22.83 11.85
N ILE A 35 -4.17 -22.62 12.97
CA ILE A 35 -4.15 -21.33 13.67
C ILE A 35 -2.80 -20.68 13.38
N HIS A 36 -2.81 -19.56 12.67
CA HIS A 36 -1.60 -18.77 12.46
C HIS A 36 -1.17 -18.11 13.76
N SER A 37 -0.04 -18.53 14.31
CA SER A 37 0.38 -18.17 15.68
C SER A 37 0.53 -16.67 15.92
N GLU A 38 0.96 -15.90 14.92
CA GLU A 38 1.22 -14.47 15.07
C GLU A 38 -0.04 -13.60 14.98
N THR A 39 -1.07 -14.09 14.27
CA THR A 39 -2.30 -13.32 14.05
C THR A 39 -3.54 -13.96 14.69
N GLU A 40 -3.37 -15.12 15.32
CA GLU A 40 -4.43 -15.98 15.86
C GLU A 40 -5.55 -16.29 14.86
N THR A 41 -5.26 -16.13 13.56
CA THR A 41 -6.24 -16.33 12.50
C THR A 41 -6.40 -17.83 12.30
N SER A 42 -7.62 -18.32 12.53
CA SER A 42 -7.97 -19.73 12.34
C SER A 42 -8.46 -19.99 10.92
N PHE A 43 -7.65 -20.68 10.14
CA PHE A 43 -7.97 -21.19 8.81
C PHE A 43 -8.54 -22.60 8.92
N PRO A 44 -9.87 -22.77 8.74
CA PRO A 44 -10.49 -24.09 8.84
C PRO A 44 -10.07 -25.00 7.68
N GLU A 45 -10.28 -26.30 7.85
CA GLU A 45 -10.06 -27.30 6.79
C GLU A 45 -11.02 -27.10 5.61
N GLN A 46 -12.22 -26.58 5.89
CA GLN A 46 -13.22 -26.21 4.89
C GLN A 46 -13.73 -24.80 5.15
N PHE A 47 -13.83 -23.99 4.10
CA PHE A 47 -14.45 -22.68 4.10
C PHE A 47 -15.60 -22.70 3.09
N GLU A 48 -16.84 -22.56 3.54
CA GLU A 48 -18.03 -22.80 2.72
C GLU A 48 -17.95 -24.20 2.06
N ASN A 49 -17.92 -24.29 0.74
CA ASN A 49 -17.73 -25.51 -0.04
C ASN A 49 -16.29 -25.70 -0.55
N TYR A 50 -15.35 -24.83 -0.19
CA TYR A 50 -13.96 -24.90 -0.61
C TYR A 50 -13.11 -25.65 0.42
N ASN A 51 -12.31 -26.61 -0.05
CA ASN A 51 -11.41 -27.39 0.80
C ASN A 51 -10.04 -26.73 0.84
N ARG A 52 -9.45 -26.63 2.03
CA ARG A 52 -8.08 -26.15 2.19
C ARG A 52 -7.11 -27.19 1.63
N THR A 53 -6.43 -26.85 0.54
CA THR A 53 -5.49 -27.76 -0.14
C THR A 53 -4.05 -27.54 0.33
N ASP A 54 -3.70 -26.30 0.65
CA ASP A 54 -2.33 -25.91 0.94
C ASP A 54 -2.21 -24.80 1.98
N ILE A 55 -1.12 -24.89 2.75
CA ILE A 55 -0.59 -23.82 3.58
C ILE A 55 0.91 -23.73 3.31
N TYR A 56 1.37 -22.54 2.92
CA TYR A 56 2.78 -22.25 2.72
C TYR A 56 3.25 -21.15 3.66
N SER A 57 4.47 -21.29 4.15
CA SER A 57 5.22 -20.23 4.83
C SER A 57 6.38 -19.77 3.95
N PHE A 58 6.57 -18.46 3.87
CA PHE A 58 7.57 -17.80 3.03
C PHE A 58 8.77 -17.27 3.83
N ASP A 59 8.66 -17.21 5.17
CA ASP A 59 9.72 -16.74 6.06
C ASP A 59 10.07 -17.79 7.13
N LYS A 60 11.27 -17.68 7.71
CA LYS A 60 11.76 -18.70 8.65
C LYS A 60 10.93 -18.77 9.94
N LYS A 61 10.21 -17.69 10.28
CA LYS A 61 9.39 -17.56 11.48
C LYS A 61 7.92 -17.91 11.25
N ASP A 62 7.56 -18.34 10.03
CA ASP A 62 6.21 -18.72 9.64
C ASP A 62 5.17 -17.60 9.89
N LYS A 63 5.60 -16.32 9.77
CA LYS A 63 4.75 -15.12 9.86
C LYS A 63 4.14 -14.72 8.52
N ASN A 64 4.89 -14.94 7.45
CA ASN A 64 4.44 -14.70 6.08
C ASN A 64 3.87 -16.02 5.56
N ILE A 65 2.55 -16.10 5.44
CA ILE A 65 1.85 -17.31 5.05
C ILE A 65 0.90 -17.07 3.88
N GLY A 66 0.66 -18.13 3.12
CA GLY A 66 -0.39 -18.23 2.11
C GLY A 66 -1.20 -19.49 2.36
N VAL A 67 -2.52 -19.36 2.40
CA VAL A 67 -3.47 -20.45 2.59
C VAL A 67 -4.34 -20.55 1.36
N THR A 68 -4.42 -21.73 0.76
CA THR A 68 -5.17 -21.98 -0.47
C THR A 68 -6.36 -22.89 -0.19
N TYR A 69 -7.52 -22.47 -0.68
CA TYR A 69 -8.75 -23.26 -0.74
C TYR A 69 -9.12 -23.48 -2.20
N GLU A 70 -9.56 -24.68 -2.53
CA GLU A 70 -10.00 -25.03 -3.89
C GLU A 70 -11.37 -25.71 -3.87
N LEU A 71 -12.11 -25.45 -4.94
CA LEU A 71 -13.27 -26.23 -5.36
C LEU A 71 -13.04 -26.59 -6.82
N GLU A 72 -12.95 -27.88 -7.11
CA GLU A 72 -12.72 -28.40 -8.45
C GLU A 72 -13.77 -29.48 -8.75
N THR A 73 -14.54 -29.26 -9.81
CA THR A 73 -15.55 -30.21 -10.29
C THR A 73 -15.46 -30.29 -11.82
N ASN A 74 -14.99 -31.43 -12.34
CA ASN A 74 -14.71 -31.61 -13.76
C ASN A 74 -13.78 -30.48 -14.28
N ASP A 75 -14.18 -29.77 -15.34
CA ASP A 75 -13.42 -28.66 -15.93
C ASP A 75 -13.56 -27.32 -15.19
N LYS A 76 -14.34 -27.28 -14.10
CA LYS A 76 -14.57 -26.07 -13.32
C LYS A 76 -13.66 -26.03 -12.10
N LYS A 77 -12.94 -24.93 -11.95
CA LYS A 77 -12.02 -24.70 -10.84
C LYS A 77 -12.16 -23.29 -10.30
N THR A 78 -12.30 -23.19 -8.99
CA THR A 78 -12.17 -21.95 -8.23
C THR A 78 -11.07 -22.12 -7.19
N THR A 79 -10.09 -21.22 -7.20
CA THR A 79 -8.97 -21.18 -6.27
C THR A 79 -9.02 -19.89 -5.48
N ILE A 80 -9.00 -19.99 -4.15
CA ILE A 80 -8.96 -18.86 -3.22
C ILE A 80 -7.62 -18.95 -2.49
N SER A 81 -6.80 -17.92 -2.61
CA SER A 81 -5.54 -17.80 -1.87
C SER A 81 -5.60 -16.58 -0.94
N ILE A 82 -5.43 -16.82 0.34
CA ILE A 82 -5.41 -15.79 1.39
C ILE A 82 -3.98 -15.69 1.92
N TYR A 83 -3.41 -14.49 1.91
CA TYR A 83 -2.05 -14.24 2.39
C TYR A 83 -2.08 -13.28 3.58
N LEU A 84 -1.32 -13.65 4.61
CA LEU A 84 -0.99 -12.80 5.75
C LEU A 84 0.52 -12.60 5.75
N TYR A 85 0.99 -11.36 5.68
CA TYR A 85 2.42 -11.10 5.76
C TYR A 85 2.73 -9.80 6.51
N PRO A 86 3.79 -9.81 7.34
CA PRO A 86 4.15 -8.66 8.14
C PRO A 86 4.83 -7.58 7.27
N THR A 87 4.74 -6.35 7.74
CA THR A 87 5.46 -5.18 7.23
C THR A 87 5.94 -4.33 8.42
N GLU A 88 7.01 -3.56 8.26
CA GLU A 88 7.66 -2.89 9.40
C GLU A 88 7.27 -1.42 9.56
N GLU A 89 7.09 -0.71 8.46
CA GLU A 89 6.73 0.71 8.43
C GLU A 89 5.57 0.95 7.46
N ALA A 90 4.77 1.97 7.73
CA ALA A 90 3.76 2.48 6.82
C ALA A 90 4.22 3.80 6.24
N SER A 91 4.91 3.71 5.10
CA SER A 91 5.30 4.89 4.33
C SER A 91 4.21 5.29 3.34
N GLU A 92 4.22 6.55 2.92
CA GLU A 92 3.48 6.98 1.73
C GLU A 92 3.72 6.02 0.56
N GLY A 93 2.65 5.63 -0.13
CA GLY A 93 2.61 4.74 -1.28
C GLY A 93 2.64 3.27 -0.90
N ARG A 94 2.75 2.89 0.37
CA ARG A 94 2.93 1.49 0.78
C ARG A 94 1.85 0.56 0.21
N LEU A 95 0.57 0.89 0.41
CA LEU A 95 -0.54 0.08 -0.11
C LEU A 95 -0.56 0.04 -1.65
N LYS A 96 -0.38 1.18 -2.30
CA LYS A 96 -0.36 1.28 -3.78
C LYS A 96 0.79 0.47 -4.38
N ASN A 97 1.99 0.57 -3.80
CA ASN A 97 3.17 -0.15 -4.25
C ASN A 97 3.00 -1.66 -4.08
N GLU A 98 2.48 -2.11 -2.94
CA GLU A 98 2.23 -3.54 -2.71
C GLU A 98 1.12 -4.08 -3.62
N TYR A 99 0.11 -3.27 -3.92
CA TYR A 99 -0.90 -3.60 -4.92
C TYR A 99 -0.27 -3.80 -6.30
N PHE A 100 0.58 -2.88 -6.77
CA PHE A 100 1.26 -3.03 -8.05
C PHE A 100 2.24 -4.20 -8.08
N ASN A 101 2.96 -4.47 -6.99
CA ASN A 101 3.79 -5.67 -6.86
C ASN A 101 2.94 -6.94 -7.01
N SER A 102 1.78 -6.97 -6.36
CA SER A 102 0.82 -8.08 -6.48
C SER A 102 0.26 -8.21 -7.90
N MET A 103 -0.06 -7.10 -8.57
CA MET A 103 -0.50 -7.10 -9.98
C MET A 103 0.59 -7.62 -10.92
N GLN A 104 1.84 -7.17 -10.76
CA GLN A 104 2.98 -7.62 -11.56
C GLN A 104 3.19 -9.14 -11.40
N SER A 105 3.01 -9.66 -10.18
CA SER A 105 3.11 -11.09 -9.93
C SER A 105 2.08 -11.89 -10.72
N ILE A 106 0.90 -11.34 -11.00
CA ILE A 106 -0.14 -11.99 -11.82
C ILE A 106 0.18 -11.79 -13.31
N ALA A 107 0.60 -10.59 -13.71
CA ALA A 107 0.93 -10.26 -15.09
C ALA A 107 2.07 -11.11 -15.66
N ASN A 108 3.05 -11.47 -14.84
CA ASN A 108 4.14 -12.38 -15.22
C ASN A 108 3.65 -13.78 -15.66
N PHE A 109 2.42 -14.18 -15.31
CA PHE A 109 1.81 -15.43 -15.74
C PHE A 109 0.80 -15.24 -16.89
N SER A 110 0.59 -14.02 -17.37
CA SER A 110 -0.26 -13.71 -18.53
C SER A 110 0.60 -13.55 -19.79
N LYS A 111 0.11 -14.02 -20.94
CA LYS A 111 0.84 -13.90 -22.22
C LYS A 111 0.69 -12.53 -22.88
N ASN A 112 -0.44 -11.83 -22.64
CA ASN A 112 -0.80 -10.60 -23.36
C ASN A 112 -0.95 -9.36 -22.44
N GLY A 113 -0.33 -9.38 -21.26
CA GLY A 113 -0.59 -8.39 -20.22
C GLY A 113 -1.95 -8.64 -19.53
N ILE A 114 -2.35 -7.73 -18.63
CA ILE A 114 -3.61 -7.85 -17.89
C ILE A 114 -4.31 -6.50 -17.90
N ASN A 115 -5.56 -6.50 -18.39
CA ASN A 115 -6.47 -5.38 -18.18
C ASN A 115 -7.19 -5.60 -16.85
N ALA A 116 -7.05 -4.64 -15.94
CA ALA A 116 -7.66 -4.70 -14.62
C ALA A 116 -8.57 -3.50 -14.40
N THR A 117 -9.76 -3.76 -13.86
CA THR A 117 -10.64 -2.72 -13.31
C THR A 117 -10.35 -2.61 -11.83
N GLN A 118 -9.80 -1.47 -11.39
CA GLN A 118 -9.36 -1.26 -10.01
C GLN A 118 -10.23 -0.23 -9.28
N LYS A 119 -10.43 -0.44 -7.97
CA LYS A 119 -11.15 0.48 -7.09
C LYS A 119 -10.55 0.47 -5.69
N LEU A 120 -10.64 1.60 -5.00
CA LEU A 120 -10.38 1.65 -3.57
C LEU A 120 -11.52 0.94 -2.81
N ILE A 121 -11.16 0.20 -1.78
CA ILE A 121 -12.09 -0.47 -0.87
C ILE A 121 -11.75 -0.10 0.56
N ARG A 122 -12.74 -0.19 1.46
CA ARG A 122 -12.58 0.14 2.87
C ARG A 122 -13.32 -0.87 3.72
N LYS A 123 -12.63 -1.45 4.71
CA LYS A 123 -13.26 -2.27 5.75
C LYS A 123 -13.31 -1.49 7.04
N VAL A 124 -14.52 -1.18 7.49
CA VAL A 124 -14.78 -0.66 8.83
C VAL A 124 -15.05 -1.85 9.74
N GLY A 125 -14.23 -2.00 10.78
CA GLY A 125 -14.41 -2.99 11.84
C GLY A 125 -14.93 -2.31 13.11
N GLU A 126 -15.04 -3.09 14.18
CA GLU A 126 -15.46 -2.58 15.49
C GLU A 126 -14.50 -1.52 16.03
N LYS A 127 -13.19 -1.76 15.91
CA LYS A 127 -12.15 -0.89 16.48
C LYS A 127 -11.33 -0.13 15.44
N TYR A 128 -11.05 -0.74 14.30
CA TYR A 128 -10.12 -0.21 13.30
C TYR A 128 -10.75 -0.10 11.92
N ILE A 129 -10.18 0.78 11.11
CA ILE A 129 -10.54 0.98 9.70
C ILE A 129 -9.33 0.59 8.87
N CYS A 130 -9.50 -0.31 7.91
CA CYS A 130 -8.45 -0.70 6.95
C CYS A 130 -8.83 -0.23 5.55
N ASN A 131 -7.91 0.48 4.90
CA ASN A 131 -8.03 0.83 3.49
C ASN A 131 -7.41 -0.29 2.64
N GLY A 132 -7.94 -0.44 1.43
CA GLY A 132 -7.49 -1.47 0.50
C GLY A 132 -7.70 -1.08 -0.95
N ILE A 133 -7.16 -1.91 -1.83
CA ILE A 133 -7.32 -1.82 -3.28
C ILE A 133 -7.84 -3.16 -3.78
N LYS A 134 -8.91 -3.11 -4.56
CA LYS A 134 -9.48 -4.25 -5.28
C LYS A 134 -9.23 -4.10 -6.77
N ALA A 135 -8.93 -5.21 -7.42
CA ALA A 135 -8.87 -5.32 -8.87
C ALA A 135 -9.65 -6.54 -9.36
N GLU A 136 -10.40 -6.35 -10.43
CA GLU A 136 -10.98 -7.41 -11.23
C GLU A 136 -10.23 -7.50 -12.56
N MET A 137 -9.87 -8.71 -12.96
CA MET A 137 -9.18 -8.96 -14.23
C MET A 137 -9.63 -10.28 -14.84
N LYS A 138 -9.47 -10.41 -16.16
CA LYS A 138 -9.65 -11.66 -16.87
C LYS A 138 -8.40 -11.98 -17.68
N ASN A 139 -8.02 -13.25 -17.71
CA ASN A 139 -6.92 -13.70 -18.57
C ASN A 139 -7.42 -14.08 -19.98
N ASP A 140 -6.50 -14.50 -20.84
CA ASP A 140 -6.80 -14.91 -22.23
C ASP A 140 -7.79 -16.08 -22.34
N LYS A 141 -7.93 -16.87 -21.26
CA LYS A 141 -8.88 -17.99 -21.16
C LYS A 141 -10.23 -17.57 -20.57
N ASN A 142 -10.45 -16.26 -20.40
CA ASN A 142 -11.63 -15.68 -19.75
C ASN A 142 -11.80 -16.13 -18.28
N GLU A 143 -10.73 -16.60 -17.62
CA GLU A 143 -10.75 -16.90 -16.19
C GLU A 143 -10.73 -15.58 -15.42
N LEU A 144 -11.73 -15.41 -14.56
CA LEU A 144 -11.88 -14.25 -13.70
C LEU A 144 -10.87 -14.33 -12.55
N THR A 145 -10.22 -13.21 -12.25
CA THR A 145 -9.42 -13.04 -11.03
C THR A 145 -9.86 -11.79 -10.29
N HIS A 146 -10.21 -11.95 -9.02
CA HIS A 146 -10.37 -10.86 -8.06
C HIS A 146 -9.13 -10.83 -7.16
N LEU A 147 -8.48 -9.67 -7.09
CA LEU A 147 -7.40 -9.38 -6.17
C LEU A 147 -7.86 -8.29 -5.21
N SER A 148 -7.78 -8.55 -3.92
CA SER A 148 -8.01 -7.53 -2.89
C SER A 148 -6.86 -7.50 -1.91
N LEU A 149 -6.38 -6.30 -1.63
CA LEU A 149 -5.26 -6.05 -0.73
C LEU A 149 -5.67 -5.00 0.29
N PHE A 150 -5.53 -5.30 1.58
CA PHE A 150 -5.77 -4.37 2.67
C PHE A 150 -4.48 -4.10 3.44
N GLU A 151 -4.33 -2.85 3.83
CA GLU A 151 -3.30 -2.38 4.75
C GLU A 151 -3.84 -2.39 6.19
N CYS A 152 -3.19 -3.17 7.07
CA CYS A 152 -3.72 -3.52 8.40
C CYS A 152 -2.65 -3.40 9.49
N GLY A 153 -2.20 -2.17 9.76
CA GLY A 153 -1.16 -1.84 10.73
C GLY A 153 0.21 -2.29 10.23
N THR A 154 0.84 -3.22 10.95
CA THR A 154 2.09 -3.86 10.52
C THR A 154 1.86 -5.14 9.71
N TRP A 155 0.69 -5.29 9.10
CA TRP A 155 0.32 -6.44 8.29
C TRP A 155 -0.30 -6.01 6.97
N PHE A 156 -0.10 -6.84 5.95
CA PHE A 156 -0.95 -6.86 4.77
C PHE A 156 -1.83 -8.10 4.79
N TYR A 157 -3.06 -7.90 4.35
CA TYR A 157 -4.05 -8.94 4.12
C TYR A 157 -4.41 -8.97 2.64
N LYS A 158 -4.08 -10.06 1.95
CA LYS A 158 -4.31 -10.20 0.51
C LYS A 158 -5.19 -11.40 0.21
N ILE A 159 -6.22 -11.20 -0.61
CA ILE A 159 -7.07 -12.25 -1.16
C ILE A 159 -6.84 -12.27 -2.67
N ARG A 160 -6.61 -13.46 -3.22
CA ARG A 160 -6.66 -13.73 -4.66
C ARG A 160 -7.66 -14.85 -4.90
N LEU A 161 -8.76 -14.53 -5.58
CA LEU A 161 -9.73 -15.51 -6.07
C LEU A 161 -9.56 -15.63 -7.58
N THR A 162 -9.27 -16.82 -8.09
CA THR A 162 -9.22 -17.11 -9.53
C THR A 162 -10.24 -18.21 -9.85
N THR A 163 -11.05 -18.01 -10.88
CA THR A 163 -12.16 -18.92 -11.22
C THR A 163 -12.47 -18.91 -12.71
N ASN A 164 -12.81 -20.07 -13.25
CA ASN A 164 -13.41 -20.21 -14.57
C ASN A 164 -14.92 -20.56 -14.52
N GLU A 165 -15.50 -20.57 -13.32
CA GLU A 165 -16.89 -20.96 -13.07
C GLU A 165 -17.78 -19.77 -12.71
N LEU A 166 -17.27 -18.86 -11.88
CA LEU A 166 -18.08 -17.81 -11.26
C LEU A 166 -18.09 -16.54 -12.12
N ASP A 167 -19.23 -15.86 -12.12
CA ASP A 167 -19.29 -14.48 -12.59
C ASP A 167 -18.76 -13.48 -11.56
N SER A 168 -18.64 -12.20 -11.95
CA SER A 168 -18.10 -11.13 -11.10
C SER A 168 -18.91 -10.91 -9.82
N ILE A 169 -20.24 -11.10 -9.85
CA ILE A 169 -21.12 -10.90 -8.69
C ILE A 169 -20.94 -12.04 -7.70
N GLN A 170 -20.89 -13.29 -8.20
CA GLN A 170 -20.66 -14.47 -7.40
C GLN A 170 -19.27 -14.44 -6.74
N ALA A 171 -18.24 -14.05 -7.49
CA ALA A 171 -16.89 -13.87 -6.95
C ALA A 171 -16.85 -12.79 -5.86
N GLU A 172 -17.53 -11.65 -6.04
CA GLU A 172 -17.61 -10.59 -5.04
C GLU A 172 -18.34 -11.05 -3.76
N ASN A 173 -19.38 -11.88 -3.89
CA ASN A 173 -20.08 -12.47 -2.75
C ASN A 173 -19.18 -13.42 -1.93
N ILE A 174 -18.37 -14.25 -2.59
CA ILE A 174 -17.40 -15.12 -1.90
C ILE A 174 -16.34 -14.28 -1.20
N GLU A 175 -15.81 -13.27 -1.88
CA GLU A 175 -14.82 -12.35 -1.29
C GLU A 175 -15.38 -11.65 -0.04
N LYS A 176 -16.63 -11.20 -0.08
CA LYS A 176 -17.30 -10.62 1.09
C LYS A 176 -17.35 -11.61 2.26
N LYS A 177 -17.74 -12.87 2.02
CA LYS A 177 -17.71 -13.93 3.05
C LYS A 177 -16.31 -14.18 3.59
N ILE A 178 -15.28 -14.13 2.73
CA ILE A 178 -13.87 -14.25 3.15
C ILE A 178 -13.52 -13.10 4.08
N ILE A 179 -13.84 -11.85 3.72
CA ILE A 179 -13.57 -10.66 4.55
C ILE A 179 -14.35 -10.69 5.87
N GLU A 180 -15.57 -11.22 5.88
CA GLU A 180 -16.36 -11.39 7.11
C GLU A 180 -15.76 -12.47 8.02
N LYS A 181 -15.32 -13.59 7.45
CA LYS A 181 -14.71 -14.70 8.21
C LYS A 181 -13.32 -14.35 8.73
N PHE A 182 -12.51 -13.71 7.89
CA PHE A 182 -11.12 -13.38 8.11
C PHE A 182 -10.97 -11.84 8.11
N ASP A 183 -11.57 -11.18 9.11
CA ASP A 183 -11.65 -9.72 9.16
C ASP A 183 -10.26 -9.05 9.21
N PRO A 184 -9.86 -8.29 8.16
CA PRO A 184 -8.56 -7.63 8.11
C PRO A 184 -8.36 -6.62 9.25
N THR A 185 -9.43 -6.03 9.77
CA THR A 185 -9.35 -5.01 10.83
C THR A 185 -8.87 -5.57 12.16
N ARG A 186 -8.99 -6.89 12.37
CA ARG A 186 -8.42 -7.55 13.54
C ARG A 186 -6.90 -7.49 13.53
N LEU A 187 -6.27 -7.53 12.36
CA LEU A 187 -4.80 -7.53 12.22
C LEU A 187 -4.19 -6.20 12.70
N SER A 188 -4.86 -5.08 12.42
CA SER A 188 -4.45 -3.76 12.97
C SER A 188 -4.43 -3.76 14.50
N GLY A 189 -5.34 -4.49 15.14
CA GLY A 189 -5.44 -4.58 16.60
C GLY A 189 -4.35 -5.43 17.25
N ILE A 190 -3.75 -6.35 16.51
CA ILE A 190 -2.65 -7.19 17.01
C ILE A 190 -1.37 -6.36 17.10
N LYS A 191 -1.16 -5.49 16.11
CA LYS A 191 0.08 -4.72 15.99
C LYS A 191 -0.14 -3.44 15.19
N LYS A 192 -0.49 -2.39 15.93
CA LYS A 192 -0.77 -1.07 15.36
C LYS A 192 0.50 -0.31 14.99
N LEU A 193 0.33 0.70 14.16
CA LEU A 193 1.36 1.67 13.85
C LEU A 193 1.41 2.76 14.92
N ASN A 194 2.62 3.25 15.19
CA ASN A 194 2.83 4.50 15.90
C ASN A 194 2.50 5.66 14.95
N THR A 195 1.41 6.36 15.23
CA THR A 195 0.89 7.46 14.41
C THR A 195 1.74 8.73 14.50
N LYS A 196 2.87 8.71 15.24
CA LYS A 196 3.90 9.74 15.19
C LYS A 196 4.70 9.63 13.89
N ALA A 197 4.43 10.53 12.96
CA ALA A 197 5.09 10.61 11.67
C ALA A 197 6.61 10.88 11.78
N ASN A 198 7.38 10.18 10.95
CA ASN A 198 8.76 10.52 10.60
C ASN A 198 8.78 11.07 9.18
N VAL A 199 9.68 12.02 8.90
CA VAL A 199 9.86 12.57 7.55
C VAL A 199 11.29 12.33 7.12
N TYR A 200 11.44 11.73 5.94
CA TYR A 200 12.73 11.51 5.30
C TYR A 200 12.81 12.37 4.05
N PHE A 201 13.82 13.22 3.95
CA PHE A 201 14.04 14.09 2.79
C PHE A 201 15.06 13.45 1.84
N SER A 202 14.77 13.51 0.54
CA SER A 202 15.72 13.08 -0.48
C SER A 202 16.84 14.11 -0.63
N LYS A 203 18.00 13.70 -1.14
CA LYS A 203 19.12 14.63 -1.41
C LYS A 203 18.71 15.79 -2.33
N ASN A 204 17.80 15.53 -3.25
CA ASN A 204 17.30 16.53 -4.19
C ASN A 204 16.50 17.64 -3.50
N ALA A 205 15.92 17.39 -2.31
CA ALA A 205 15.26 18.43 -1.54
C ALA A 205 16.26 19.50 -1.02
N PHE A 206 17.53 19.14 -0.87
CA PHE A 206 18.60 20.02 -0.38
C PHE A 206 19.32 20.78 -1.49
N CYS A 207 18.80 20.81 -2.72
CA CYS A 207 19.44 21.51 -3.84
C CYS A 207 19.53 23.03 -3.60
N ASP A 208 18.55 23.61 -2.90
CA ASP A 208 18.57 24.97 -2.40
C ASP A 208 17.58 25.15 -1.23
N SER A 209 17.65 26.30 -0.56
CA SER A 209 16.82 26.61 0.60
C SER A 209 15.33 26.74 0.29
N ILE A 210 14.96 27.13 -0.94
CA ILE A 210 13.56 27.23 -1.34
C ILE A 210 12.97 25.84 -1.48
N MET A 211 13.63 24.94 -2.21
CA MET A 211 13.17 23.56 -2.35
C MET A 211 13.06 22.86 -1.00
N LEU A 212 14.08 22.99 -0.13
CA LEU A 212 14.05 22.38 1.19
C LEU A 212 12.88 22.92 2.03
N GLY A 213 12.72 24.25 2.09
CA GLY A 213 11.65 24.86 2.87
C GLY A 213 10.24 24.53 2.35
N SER A 214 10.06 24.57 1.02
CA SER A 214 8.82 24.16 0.34
C SER A 214 8.46 22.70 0.64
N THR A 215 9.43 21.80 0.55
CA THR A 215 9.21 20.36 0.78
C THR A 215 8.95 20.04 2.25
N MET A 216 9.63 20.72 3.18
CA MET A 216 9.33 20.65 4.61
C MET A 216 7.90 21.12 4.91
N GLY A 217 7.50 22.28 4.39
CA GLY A 217 6.14 22.81 4.55
C GLY A 217 5.07 21.85 4.03
N SER A 218 5.31 21.29 2.84
CA SER A 218 4.44 20.26 2.25
C SER A 218 4.29 19.02 3.14
N ALA A 219 5.41 18.47 3.63
CA ALA A 219 5.40 17.28 4.48
C ALA A 219 4.65 17.52 5.80
N PHE A 220 4.92 18.63 6.49
CA PHE A 220 4.21 18.97 7.72
C PHE A 220 2.73 19.25 7.48
N LYS A 221 2.36 19.82 6.32
CA LYS A 221 0.96 20.03 5.97
C LYS A 221 0.22 18.70 5.81
N LYS A 222 0.83 17.69 5.19
CA LYS A 222 0.23 16.33 5.11
C LYS A 222 0.02 15.72 6.49
N ILE A 223 1.03 15.81 7.37
CA ILE A 223 0.95 15.27 8.74
C ILE A 223 -0.20 15.94 9.51
N ASN A 224 -0.28 17.27 9.47
CA ASN A 224 -1.34 18.02 10.16
C ASN A 224 -2.71 17.72 9.57
N TRP A 225 -2.83 17.68 8.23
CA TRP A 225 -4.08 17.34 7.56
C TRP A 225 -4.56 15.94 7.98
N ALA A 226 -3.66 14.95 8.02
CA ALA A 226 -3.99 13.60 8.47
C ALA A 226 -4.46 13.57 9.92
N LEU A 227 -3.82 14.31 10.82
CA LEU A 227 -4.22 14.42 12.24
C LEU A 227 -5.61 15.03 12.40
N GLU A 228 -5.95 16.03 11.59
CA GLU A 228 -7.19 16.79 11.67
C GLU A 228 -8.37 16.08 10.99
N ASN A 229 -8.12 15.36 9.89
CA ASN A 229 -9.18 14.87 8.99
C ASN A 229 -9.35 13.35 8.99
N VAL A 230 -8.38 12.60 9.53
CA VAL A 230 -8.41 11.13 9.50
C VAL A 230 -8.42 10.56 10.92
N LYS A 231 -9.41 9.70 11.18
CA LYS A 231 -9.59 9.06 12.49
C LYS A 231 -8.33 8.32 12.92
N GLU A 232 -7.99 8.39 14.20
CA GLU A 232 -6.79 7.74 14.74
C GLU A 232 -6.77 6.23 14.47
N ASN A 233 -7.92 5.57 14.54
CA ASN A 233 -8.06 4.14 14.30
C ASN A 233 -7.95 3.73 12.81
N GLU A 234 -7.98 4.68 11.88
CA GLU A 234 -7.58 4.47 10.49
C GLU A 234 -6.07 4.69 10.32
N ARG A 235 -5.54 5.77 10.92
CA ARG A 235 -4.10 6.08 10.92
C ARG A 235 -3.25 5.00 11.59
N ALA A 236 -3.82 4.30 12.57
CA ALA A 236 -3.21 3.14 13.22
C ALA A 236 -3.09 1.91 12.30
N SER A 237 -3.92 1.84 11.24
CA SER A 237 -3.89 0.78 10.24
C SER A 237 -3.00 1.11 9.04
N GLY A 238 -2.80 2.38 8.70
CA GLY A 238 -2.02 2.77 7.53
C GLY A 238 -1.73 4.27 7.48
N PHE A 239 -0.77 4.67 6.65
CA PHE A 239 -0.57 6.09 6.37
C PHE A 239 -1.66 6.56 5.40
N PRO A 240 -2.40 7.65 5.68
CA PRO A 240 -3.60 8.00 4.92
C PRO A 240 -3.30 8.82 3.65
N ASP A 241 -2.43 8.32 2.78
CA ASP A 241 -2.07 8.98 1.52
C ASP A 241 -2.95 8.64 0.33
N LEU A 242 -4.11 8.03 0.57
CA LEU A 242 -5.12 7.88 -0.47
C LEU A 242 -5.99 9.14 -0.60
N TYR A 243 -6.00 10.05 0.37
CA TYR A 243 -6.90 11.21 0.34
C TYR A 243 -6.38 12.30 -0.59
N ILE A 244 -7.12 12.61 -1.65
CA ILE A 244 -6.72 13.63 -2.63
C ILE A 244 -6.50 15.02 -2.00
N ASP A 245 -7.32 15.38 -1.01
CA ASP A 245 -7.25 16.69 -0.36
C ASP A 245 -5.99 16.89 0.45
N MET A 246 -5.46 15.82 1.04
CA MET A 246 -4.15 15.85 1.69
C MET A 246 -3.07 16.29 0.70
N HIS A 247 -3.10 15.75 -0.52
CA HIS A 247 -2.14 16.09 -1.56
C HIS A 247 -2.33 17.53 -2.05
N ILE A 248 -3.56 17.96 -2.31
CA ILE A 248 -3.86 19.33 -2.75
C ILE A 248 -3.36 20.35 -1.73
N GLU A 249 -3.70 20.17 -0.46
CA GLU A 249 -3.29 21.09 0.60
C GLU A 249 -1.77 21.11 0.77
N SER A 250 -1.11 19.96 0.65
CA SER A 250 0.35 19.88 0.71
C SER A 250 1.05 20.55 -0.47
N ILE A 251 0.46 20.53 -1.67
CA ILE A 251 1.00 21.19 -2.87
C ILE A 251 0.81 22.70 -2.76
N LYS A 252 -0.36 23.16 -2.29
CA LYS A 252 -0.59 24.59 -2.01
C LYS A 252 0.43 25.11 -1.00
N GLU A 253 0.69 24.37 0.07
CA GLU A 253 1.67 24.77 1.08
C GLU A 253 3.10 24.79 0.53
N LEU A 254 3.44 23.82 -0.33
CA LEU A 254 4.71 23.78 -1.05
C LEU A 254 4.96 25.07 -1.84
N LEU A 255 3.93 25.57 -2.54
CA LEU A 255 4.00 26.79 -3.34
C LEU A 255 4.04 28.07 -2.50
N LYS A 256 3.38 28.13 -1.33
CA LYS A 256 3.39 29.33 -0.47
C LYS A 256 4.79 29.71 0.02
N PHE A 257 5.66 28.72 0.24
CA PHE A 257 6.98 28.99 0.81
C PHE A 257 7.83 29.91 -0.10
N GLN A 258 7.77 29.71 -1.41
CA GLN A 258 8.52 30.55 -2.35
C GLN A 258 7.97 31.98 -2.47
N ASP A 259 6.69 32.19 -2.19
CA ASP A 259 6.08 33.53 -2.21
C ASP A 259 6.44 34.30 -0.94
N LYS A 260 6.59 33.58 0.19
CA LYS A 260 6.94 34.16 1.48
C LYS A 260 8.42 34.51 1.61
N TYR A 261 9.32 33.72 1.02
CA TYR A 261 10.76 33.88 1.18
C TYR A 261 11.47 34.07 -0.15
N LYS A 262 12.36 35.08 -0.21
CA LYS A 262 13.12 35.46 -1.42
C LYS A 262 14.56 34.95 -1.40
N TYR A 263 14.75 33.66 -1.13
CA TYR A 263 16.08 33.04 -1.25
C TYR A 263 16.44 32.72 -2.71
N LYS A 264 17.73 32.52 -2.97
CA LYS A 264 18.21 32.10 -4.29
C LYS A 264 17.66 30.71 -4.61
N LYS A 265 17.11 30.55 -5.82
CA LYS A 265 16.61 29.29 -6.36
C LYS A 265 17.59 28.75 -7.40
N THR A 266 17.73 27.43 -7.47
CA THR A 266 18.31 26.78 -8.64
C THR A 266 17.32 26.82 -9.81
N GLN A 267 17.82 26.66 -11.03
CA GLN A 267 16.97 26.61 -12.23
C GLN A 267 15.95 25.47 -12.15
N THR A 268 16.38 24.29 -11.68
CA THR A 268 15.51 23.13 -11.47
C THR A 268 14.38 23.40 -10.47
N THR A 269 14.66 24.14 -9.38
CA THR A 269 13.63 24.53 -8.42
C THR A 269 12.62 25.50 -9.03
N ILE A 270 13.07 26.47 -9.83
CA ILE A 270 12.19 27.40 -10.54
C ILE A 270 11.25 26.61 -11.46
N GLU A 271 11.82 25.76 -12.33
CA GLU A 271 11.06 24.95 -13.28
C GLU A 271 10.01 24.06 -12.59
N TYR A 272 10.42 23.33 -11.54
CA TYR A 272 9.51 22.46 -10.80
C TYR A 272 8.35 23.23 -10.15
N LEU A 273 8.66 24.35 -9.49
CA LEU A 273 7.64 25.13 -8.79
C LEU A 273 6.72 25.90 -9.75
N ASP A 274 7.24 26.39 -10.87
CA ASP A 274 6.45 27.07 -11.89
C ASP A 274 5.51 26.10 -12.62
N GLU A 275 5.96 24.87 -12.92
CA GLU A 275 5.09 23.82 -13.46
C GLU A 275 3.96 23.45 -12.48
N LEU A 276 4.28 23.21 -11.20
CA LEU A 276 3.26 22.96 -10.17
C LEU A 276 2.26 24.10 -10.06
N LYS A 277 2.76 25.34 -10.06
CA LYS A 277 1.94 26.54 -10.00
C LYS A 277 0.99 26.62 -11.20
N SER A 278 1.50 26.37 -12.42
CA SER A 278 0.66 26.35 -13.62
C SER A 278 -0.43 25.29 -13.57
N ILE A 279 -0.17 24.11 -12.98
CA ILE A 279 -1.19 23.07 -12.78
C ILE A 279 -2.26 23.56 -11.81
N VAL A 280 -1.86 24.12 -10.66
CA VAL A 280 -2.81 24.64 -9.66
C VAL A 280 -3.67 25.77 -10.23
N GLU A 281 -3.05 26.74 -10.91
CA GLU A 281 -3.73 27.91 -11.48
C GLU A 281 -4.64 27.57 -12.67
N SER A 282 -4.39 26.45 -13.36
CA SER A 282 -5.26 25.98 -14.45
C SER A 282 -6.61 25.43 -13.97
N GLY A 283 -6.74 25.12 -12.68
CA GLY A 283 -7.91 24.44 -12.12
C GLY A 283 -7.91 22.92 -12.27
N PHE A 284 -6.91 22.32 -12.92
CA PHE A 284 -6.83 20.87 -13.18
C PHE A 284 -6.02 20.05 -12.16
N ILE A 285 -5.80 20.59 -10.95
CA ILE A 285 -5.03 19.88 -9.90
C ILE A 285 -5.64 18.53 -9.53
N ASN A 286 -6.96 18.40 -9.60
CA ASN A 286 -7.69 17.18 -9.26
C ASN A 286 -7.40 16.07 -10.27
N GLU A 287 -7.57 16.36 -11.55
CA GLU A 287 -7.32 15.45 -12.66
C GLU A 287 -5.84 15.08 -12.74
N PHE A 288 -4.95 16.05 -12.53
CA PHE A 288 -3.51 15.82 -12.44
C PHE A 288 -3.19 14.83 -11.31
N LEU A 289 -3.69 15.04 -10.10
CA LEU A 289 -3.44 14.12 -8.98
C LEU A 289 -4.04 12.74 -9.24
N MET A 290 -5.25 12.66 -9.78
CA MET A 290 -5.85 11.37 -10.15
C MET A 290 -4.99 10.61 -11.16
N GLU A 291 -4.48 11.29 -12.19
CA GLU A 291 -3.57 10.69 -13.17
C GLU A 291 -2.24 10.24 -12.53
N GLN A 292 -1.61 11.09 -11.71
CA GLN A 292 -0.33 10.79 -11.04
C GLN A 292 -0.43 9.64 -10.01
N TYR A 293 -1.63 9.36 -9.51
CA TYR A 293 -1.90 8.31 -8.54
C TYR A 293 -2.72 7.16 -9.14
N ASP A 294 -2.68 6.96 -10.47
CA ASP A 294 -3.25 5.80 -11.15
C ASP A 294 -4.77 5.63 -10.90
N MET A 295 -5.46 6.75 -10.70
CA MET A 295 -6.89 6.82 -10.34
C MET A 295 -7.22 6.20 -8.96
N LEU A 296 -6.22 6.01 -8.10
CA LEU A 296 -6.35 5.37 -6.78
C LEU A 296 -6.27 6.41 -5.65
N LEU A 297 -7.18 7.37 -5.65
CA LEU A 297 -7.37 8.33 -4.55
C LEU A 297 -8.83 8.35 -4.08
N ILE A 298 -9.01 8.55 -2.78
CA ILE A 298 -10.28 8.85 -2.12
C ILE A 298 -10.64 10.29 -2.47
N ILE A 299 -11.81 10.44 -3.08
CA ILE A 299 -12.34 11.72 -3.55
C ILE A 299 -13.61 12.04 -2.75
N PRO A 300 -13.81 13.30 -2.31
CA PRO A 300 -15.09 13.73 -1.75
C PRO A 300 -16.24 13.62 -2.78
N ASP A 301 -17.41 13.15 -2.35
CA ASP A 301 -18.55 12.78 -3.23
C ASP A 301 -19.03 13.90 -4.17
N GLU A 302 -18.78 15.17 -3.84
CA GLU A 302 -19.26 16.33 -4.61
C GLU A 302 -18.30 16.76 -5.73
N ARG A 303 -17.10 16.16 -5.83
CA ARG A 303 -16.07 16.62 -6.77
C ARG A 303 -16.36 16.13 -8.18
N LYS A 304 -16.43 17.08 -9.12
CA LYS A 304 -16.53 16.81 -10.56
C LYS A 304 -15.15 16.88 -11.21
N PHE A 305 -14.92 15.99 -12.16
CA PHE A 305 -13.71 15.95 -12.98
C PHE A 305 -14.03 16.29 -14.43
N ASN A 306 -13.10 16.96 -15.10
CA ASN A 306 -13.14 17.22 -16.54
C ASN A 306 -11.84 16.72 -17.20
N PHE A 307 -11.69 15.39 -17.27
CA PHE A 307 -10.51 14.75 -17.85
C PHE A 307 -10.28 15.12 -19.32
N ASP A 308 -11.34 15.38 -20.09
CA ASP A 308 -11.25 15.79 -21.49
C ASP A 308 -10.59 17.18 -21.63
N ALA A 309 -11.03 18.15 -20.82
CA ALA A 309 -10.43 19.48 -20.81
C ALA A 309 -8.99 19.43 -20.25
N TYR A 310 -8.76 18.65 -19.19
CA TYR A 310 -7.41 18.43 -18.65
C TYR A 310 -6.45 17.88 -19.71
N LYS A 311 -6.87 16.86 -20.47
CA LYS A 311 -6.06 16.26 -21.53
C LYS A 311 -5.70 17.28 -22.61
N LYS A 312 -6.67 18.06 -23.09
CA LYS A 312 -6.44 19.14 -24.08
C LYS A 312 -5.51 20.23 -23.54
N TRP A 313 -5.66 20.60 -22.27
CA TRP A 313 -4.78 21.56 -21.62
C TRP A 313 -3.35 21.02 -21.53
N LYS A 314 -3.19 19.76 -21.13
CA LYS A 314 -1.91 19.06 -21.00
C LYS A 314 -1.19 18.88 -22.35
N GLU A 315 -1.89 18.61 -23.44
CA GLU A 315 -1.28 18.50 -24.79
C GLU A 315 -0.50 19.76 -25.20
N ASN A 316 -0.94 20.93 -24.73
CA ASN A 316 -0.30 22.22 -24.99
C ASN A 316 0.76 22.61 -23.94
N LYS A 317 0.92 21.79 -22.89
CA LYS A 317 1.84 22.01 -21.78
C LYS A 317 2.85 20.86 -21.74
N LYS A 318 4.10 21.13 -22.08
CA LYS A 318 5.19 20.15 -21.95
C LYS A 318 5.57 19.96 -20.47
N LEU A 319 4.68 19.35 -19.70
CA LEU A 319 4.90 19.07 -18.28
C LEU A 319 5.99 18.00 -18.15
N ALA A 320 7.04 18.30 -17.40
CA ALA A 320 8.11 17.37 -17.04
C ALA A 320 7.93 16.83 -15.61
N ILE A 321 7.02 17.41 -14.84
CA ILE A 321 6.77 17.02 -13.46
C ILE A 321 6.27 15.57 -13.32
N ASP A 322 6.84 14.87 -12.34
CA ASP A 322 6.48 13.52 -11.94
C ASP A 322 6.44 13.47 -10.40
N LEU A 323 5.26 13.29 -9.83
CA LEU A 323 5.08 13.25 -8.37
C LEU A 323 5.66 11.97 -7.73
N ASN A 324 6.00 10.95 -8.53
CA ASN A 324 6.67 9.74 -8.03
C ASN A 324 8.16 10.00 -7.74
N LYS A 325 8.75 11.07 -8.32
CA LYS A 325 10.09 11.56 -7.94
C LYS A 325 9.99 12.39 -6.67
N ARG A 326 9.87 11.69 -5.55
CA ARG A 326 9.57 12.32 -4.25
C ARG A 326 10.78 13.08 -3.68
N TYR A 327 10.50 14.29 -3.20
CA TYR A 327 11.44 15.08 -2.38
C TYR A 327 11.43 14.67 -0.91
N TYR A 328 10.36 14.04 -0.45
CA TYR A 328 10.26 13.49 0.89
C TYR A 328 9.34 12.26 0.92
N VAL A 329 9.46 11.48 1.98
CA VAL A 329 8.52 10.41 2.33
C VAL A 329 8.19 10.52 3.81
N ILE A 330 6.90 10.44 4.12
CA ILE A 330 6.39 10.33 5.49
C ILE A 330 6.19 8.85 5.82
N SER A 331 6.58 8.43 7.03
CA SER A 331 6.26 7.08 7.53
C SER A 331 5.77 7.06 8.97
N TYR A 332 4.84 6.14 9.25
CA TYR A 332 4.54 5.65 10.58
C TYR A 332 5.37 4.40 10.85
N LYS A 333 6.04 4.37 11.99
CA LYS A 333 6.80 3.19 12.42
C LYS A 333 5.88 2.24 13.17
N LYS A 334 6.26 0.97 13.22
CA LYS A 334 5.67 0.04 14.19
C LYS A 334 5.79 0.61 15.62
N GLU A 335 4.75 0.43 16.44
CA GLU A 335 4.76 0.75 17.88
C GLU A 335 5.71 -0.14 18.70
#